data_AF-A0A7J7WG71-F1
#
_entry.id   AF-A0A7J7WG71-F1
#
_cell.length_a   1.000
_cell.length_b   1.000
_cell.length_c   1.000
_cell.angle_alpha   90.00
_cell.angle_beta   90.00
_cell.angle_gamma   90.00
#
_symmetry.space_group_name_H-M   'P 1'
#
loop_
_entity.id
_entity.type
_entity.pdbx_description
1 polymer ?
#
loop_
_entity_poly.entity_id
_entity_poly.type
_entity_poly.pdbx_seq_one_letter_code
_entity_poly.pdbx_strand_id
1 'polypeptide(L)'
;MESGSELSKTVATFILQKILLDDTGLAYICQTYERFSHVAMILGKMVLQLSKEPSARLLKHVVRCYLRLSDNPRAREALRQCLPDQLKDTTFAQVLKDDTTTKRWLAQLVKNLQEGQVTDPRGIPLPPQ
;
A
#
# COMPACT_ATOMS: atom_id res chain seq x y z
N MET A 1 2.86 -8.63 13.58
CA MET A 1 2.35 -8.65 12.18
C MET A 1 2.89 -9.85 11.41
N GLU A 2 4.16 -10.25 11.61
CA GLU A 2 4.75 -11.41 10.93
C GLU A 2 4.33 -12.77 11.53
N SER A 3 4.15 -12.86 12.85
CA SER A 3 3.68 -14.06 13.57
C SER A 3 2.55 -13.70 14.55
N GLY A 4 1.48 -14.50 14.60
CA GLY A 4 0.32 -14.30 15.49
C GLY A 4 -1.00 -14.80 14.91
N SER A 5 -2.05 -14.88 15.74
CA SER A 5 -3.42 -15.20 15.30
C SER A 5 -3.98 -14.12 14.36
N GLU A 6 -4.98 -14.47 13.54
CA GLU A 6 -5.64 -13.54 12.61
C GLU A 6 -6.10 -12.25 13.30
N LEU A 7 -6.66 -12.37 14.52
CA LEU A 7 -7.06 -11.25 15.36
C LEU A 7 -5.87 -10.35 15.72
N SER A 8 -4.75 -10.91 16.16
CA SER A 8 -3.55 -10.13 16.49
C SER A 8 -2.96 -9.43 15.27
N LYS A 9 -3.00 -10.07 14.09
CA LYS A 9 -2.57 -9.45 12.82
C LYS A 9 -3.49 -8.29 12.44
N THR A 10 -4.80 -8.47 12.59
CA THR A 10 -5.81 -7.44 12.29
C THR A 10 -5.63 -6.23 13.21
N VAL A 11 -5.52 -6.45 14.52
CA VAL A 11 -5.33 -5.36 15.50
C VAL A 11 -4.01 -4.65 15.26
N ALA A 12 -2.91 -5.37 15.03
CA ALA A 12 -1.62 -4.75 14.74
C ALA A 12 -1.64 -3.92 13.45
N THR A 13 -2.33 -4.38 12.41
CA THR A 13 -2.50 -3.65 11.15
C THR A 13 -3.37 -2.41 11.34
N PHE A 14 -4.40 -2.50 12.18
CA PHE A 14 -5.23 -1.35 12.53
C PHE A 14 -4.45 -0.27 13.28
N ILE A 15 -3.58 -0.66 14.23
CA ILE A 15 -2.69 0.26 14.94
C ILE A 15 -1.72 0.92 13.95
N LEU A 16 -1.09 0.14 13.07
CA LEU A 16 -0.19 0.69 12.04
C LEU A 16 -0.94 1.65 11.10
N GLN A 17 -2.16 1.32 10.71
CA GLN A 17 -2.98 2.20 9.90
C GLN A 17 -3.25 3.52 10.63
N LYS A 18 -3.57 3.49 11.93
CA LYS A 18 -3.77 4.71 12.72
C LYS A 18 -2.50 5.57 12.77
N ILE A 19 -1.32 4.96 12.89
CA ILE A 19 -0.04 5.66 12.84
C ILE A 19 0.18 6.27 11.44
N LEU A 20 -0.08 5.54 10.36
CA LEU A 20 0.09 6.02 8.98
C LEU A 20 -0.95 7.09 8.58
N LEU A 21 -2.09 7.14 9.26
CA LEU A 21 -3.09 8.19 9.07
C LEU A 21 -2.69 9.50 9.74
N ASP A 22 -1.77 9.46 10.70
CA ASP A 22 -1.17 10.66 11.29
C ASP A 22 0.02 11.10 10.44
N ASP A 23 0.11 12.39 10.13
CA ASP A 23 1.19 12.93 9.29
C ASP A 23 2.57 12.77 9.94
N THR A 24 2.64 12.85 11.27
CA THR A 24 3.88 12.61 12.03
C THR A 24 4.30 11.15 11.94
N GLY A 25 3.33 10.24 12.08
CA GLY A 25 3.58 8.80 11.96
C GLY A 25 4.01 8.38 10.56
N LEU A 26 3.36 8.92 9.52
CA LEU A 26 3.78 8.72 8.13
C LEU A 26 5.19 9.23 7.89
N ALA A 27 5.49 10.46 8.31
CA ALA A 27 6.82 11.05 8.17
C ALA A 27 7.89 10.21 8.88
N TYR A 28 7.59 9.68 10.07
CA TYR A 28 8.50 8.83 10.84
C TYR A 28 8.80 7.49 10.15
N ILE A 29 7.78 6.83 9.58
CA ILE A 29 7.94 5.56 8.85
C ILE A 29 8.72 5.78 7.55
N CYS A 30 8.44 6.86 6.84
CA CYS A 30 9.13 7.22 5.60
C CYS A 30 10.47 7.96 5.82
N GLN A 31 10.88 8.17 7.08
CA GLN A 31 12.10 8.92 7.41
C GLN A 31 13.36 8.16 6.95
N THR A 32 13.38 6.84 7.12
CA THR A 32 14.49 5.98 6.72
C THR A 32 14.00 4.85 5.82
N TYR A 33 14.86 4.41 4.90
CA TYR A 33 14.54 3.31 4.00
C TYR A 33 14.26 2.02 4.76
N GLU A 34 15.01 1.73 5.82
CA GLU A 34 14.83 0.50 6.63
C GLU A 34 13.43 0.42 7.26
N ARG A 35 12.93 1.53 7.85
CA ARG A 35 11.60 1.55 8.46
C ARG A 35 10.51 1.34 7.42
N PHE A 36 10.59 2.05 6.30
CA PHE A 36 9.66 1.88 5.19
C PHE A 36 9.71 0.44 4.64
N SER A 37 10.90 -0.08 4.35
CA SER A 37 11.10 -1.41 3.77
C SER A 37 10.54 -2.50 4.67
N HIS A 38 10.73 -2.37 5.99
CA HIS A 38 10.18 -3.33 6.94
C HIS A 38 8.65 -3.31 6.92
N VAL A 39 8.03 -2.13 6.92
CA VAL A 39 6.57 -1.98 6.82
C VAL A 39 6.03 -2.52 5.49
N ALA A 40 6.66 -2.16 4.37
CA ALA A 40 6.27 -2.61 3.03
C ALA A 40 6.37 -4.14 2.90
N MET A 41 7.45 -4.74 3.40
CA MET A 41 7.63 -6.20 3.41
C MET A 41 6.52 -6.91 4.19
N ILE A 42 6.18 -6.40 5.38
CA ILE A 42 5.11 -6.97 6.21
C ILE A 42 3.76 -6.88 5.48
N LEU A 43 3.43 -5.71 4.92
CA LEU A 43 2.19 -5.52 4.15
C LEU A 43 2.17 -6.45 2.92
N GLY A 44 3.29 -6.66 2.24
CA GLY A 44 3.42 -7.60 1.12
C GLY A 44 3.13 -9.04 1.53
N LYS A 45 3.71 -9.51 2.65
CA LYS A 45 3.41 -10.84 3.21
C LYS A 45 1.92 -10.98 3.55
N MET A 46 1.30 -9.94 4.08
CA MET A 46 -0.14 -9.94 4.38
C MET A 46 -0.99 -10.04 3.11
N VAL A 47 -0.64 -9.32 2.05
CA VAL A 47 -1.33 -9.45 0.75
C VAL A 47 -1.27 -10.88 0.22
N LEU A 48 -0.09 -11.51 0.29
CA LEU A 48 0.07 -12.90 -0.13
C LEU A 48 -0.73 -13.89 0.73
N GLN A 49 -0.91 -13.60 2.02
CA GLN A 49 -1.79 -14.39 2.88
C GLN A 49 -3.26 -14.19 2.48
N LEU A 50 -3.67 -12.94 2.22
CA LEU A 50 -5.03 -12.61 1.81
C LEU A 50 -5.43 -13.21 0.46
N SER A 51 -4.47 -13.48 -0.44
CA SER A 51 -4.78 -14.17 -1.70
C SER A 51 -5.14 -15.64 -1.51
N LYS A 52 -4.66 -16.27 -0.43
CA LYS A 52 -4.98 -17.66 -0.06
C LYS A 52 -6.21 -17.73 0.84
N GLU A 53 -6.29 -16.84 1.82
CA GLU A 53 -7.37 -16.76 2.81
C GLU A 53 -8.00 -15.35 2.75
N PRO A 54 -9.04 -15.16 1.93
CA PRO A 54 -9.59 -13.84 1.66
C PRO A 54 -10.31 -13.25 2.87
N SER A 55 -9.86 -12.07 3.32
CA SER A 55 -10.51 -11.30 4.38
C SER A 55 -10.71 -9.85 3.96
N ALA A 56 -11.97 -9.49 3.69
CA ALA A 56 -12.34 -8.15 3.21
C ALA A 56 -11.96 -7.04 4.21
N ARG A 57 -12.11 -7.29 5.51
CA ARG A 57 -11.79 -6.33 6.57
C ARG A 57 -10.29 -6.03 6.60
N LEU A 58 -9.46 -7.07 6.61
CA LEU A 58 -8.00 -6.94 6.58
C LEU A 58 -7.52 -6.28 5.29
N LEU A 59 -8.05 -6.71 4.14
CA LEU A 59 -7.70 -6.14 2.84
C LEU A 59 -7.96 -4.63 2.79
N LYS A 60 -9.10 -4.17 3.31
CA LYS A 60 -9.44 -2.75 3.42
C LYS A 60 -8.39 -1.94 4.20
N HIS A 61 -7.91 -2.48 5.32
CA HIS A 61 -6.86 -1.84 6.11
C HIS A 61 -5.52 -1.82 5.38
N VAL A 62 -5.12 -2.93 4.76
CA VAL A 62 -3.86 -3.04 3.99
C VAL A 62 -3.84 -2.08 2.81
N VAL A 63 -4.92 -2.02 2.01
CA VAL A 63 -5.04 -1.09 0.87
C VAL A 63 -4.94 0.36 1.35
N ARG A 64 -5.55 0.69 2.50
CA ARG A 64 -5.48 2.05 3.06
C ARG A 64 -4.07 2.41 3.55
N CYS A 65 -3.32 1.47 4.12
CA CYS A 65 -1.92 1.68 4.48
C CYS A 65 -1.07 1.99 3.24
N TYR A 66 -1.21 1.19 2.17
CA TYR A 66 -0.50 1.46 0.90
C TYR A 66 -0.87 2.81 0.30
N LEU A 67 -2.15 3.19 0.33
CA LEU A 67 -2.59 4.48 -0.16
C LEU A 67 -1.93 5.64 0.61
N ARG A 68 -1.89 5.61 1.95
CA ARG A 68 -1.17 6.65 2.70
C ARG A 68 0.32 6.64 2.47
N LEU A 69 0.94 5.48 2.33
CA LEU A 69 2.36 5.41 1.96
C LEU A 69 2.62 6.07 0.61
N SER A 70 1.70 5.96 -0.35
CA SER A 70 1.83 6.61 -1.67
C SER A 70 1.75 8.14 -1.64
N ASP A 71 1.27 8.74 -0.54
CA ASP A 71 1.25 10.19 -0.37
C ASP A 71 2.64 10.76 -0.07
N ASN A 72 3.58 9.93 0.40
CA ASN A 72 4.98 10.31 0.51
C ASN A 72 5.72 10.03 -0.81
N PRO A 73 6.40 11.00 -1.44
CA PRO A 73 7.05 10.83 -2.74
C PRO A 73 8.18 9.77 -2.72
N ARG A 74 8.93 9.66 -1.62
CA ARG A 74 10.00 8.65 -1.49
C ARG A 74 9.42 7.24 -1.40
N ALA A 75 8.38 7.07 -0.58
CA ALA A 75 7.70 5.79 -0.45
C ALA A 75 6.97 5.41 -1.74
N ARG A 76 6.37 6.38 -2.45
CA ARG A 76 5.74 6.17 -3.76
C ARG A 76 6.71 5.57 -4.77
N GLU A 77 7.93 6.10 -4.87
CA GLU A 77 8.96 5.59 -5.77
C GLU A 77 9.30 4.12 -5.45
N ALA A 78 9.50 3.82 -4.17
CA ALA A 78 9.80 2.47 -3.73
C ALA A 78 8.61 1.50 -3.92
N LEU A 79 7.38 1.97 -3.67
CA LEU A 79 6.15 1.20 -3.89
C LEU A 79 5.96 0.79 -5.35
N ARG A 80 6.44 1.56 -6.33
CA ARG A 80 6.40 1.12 -7.74
C ARG A 80 7.14 -0.19 -7.95
N GLN A 81 8.25 -0.37 -7.25
CA GLN A 81 9.13 -1.53 -7.36
C GLN A 81 8.66 -2.70 -6.46
N CYS A 82 8.04 -2.41 -5.32
CA CYS A 82 7.70 -3.43 -4.32
C CYS A 82 6.19 -3.69 -4.11
N LEU A 83 5.29 -3.02 -4.85
CA LEU A 83 3.86 -3.27 -4.75
C LEU A 83 3.53 -4.70 -5.23
N PRO A 84 2.87 -5.53 -4.40
CA PRO A 84 2.50 -6.90 -4.76
C PRO A 84 1.62 -6.96 -6.01
N ASP A 85 1.88 -7.95 -6.87
CA ASP A 85 1.11 -8.13 -8.11
C ASP A 85 -0.36 -8.47 -7.87
N GLN A 86 -0.68 -9.09 -6.73
CA GLN A 86 -2.07 -9.39 -6.35
C GLN A 86 -2.92 -8.13 -6.13
N LEU A 87 -2.29 -6.97 -5.87
CA LEU A 87 -2.99 -5.69 -5.80
C LEU A 87 -3.14 -5.01 -7.17
N LYS A 88 -2.39 -5.46 -8.19
CA LYS A 88 -2.44 -4.95 -9.56
C LYS A 88 -3.33 -5.80 -10.47
N ASP A 89 -3.47 -7.07 -10.15
CA ASP A 89 -4.26 -8.03 -10.91
C ASP A 89 -5.73 -8.12 -10.43
N THR A 90 -6.44 -9.16 -10.88
CA THR A 90 -7.83 -9.42 -10.52
C THR A 90 -8.01 -10.34 -9.30
N THR A 91 -6.94 -10.66 -8.55
CA THR A 91 -6.96 -11.59 -7.40
C THR A 91 -8.02 -11.21 -6.38
N PHE A 92 -8.11 -9.93 -6.03
CA PHE A 92 -9.08 -9.45 -5.04
C PHE A 92 -10.41 -8.97 -5.64
N ALA A 93 -10.63 -9.12 -6.96
CA ALA A 93 -11.81 -8.56 -7.62
C ALA A 93 -13.14 -9.08 -7.05
N GLN A 94 -13.19 -10.37 -6.68
CA GLN A 94 -14.38 -10.98 -6.06
C GLN A 94 -14.60 -10.47 -4.63
N VAL A 95 -13.55 -10.43 -3.80
CA VAL A 95 -13.62 -9.95 -2.41
C VAL A 95 -14.01 -8.48 -2.34
N LEU A 96 -13.57 -7.70 -3.33
CA LEU A 96 -13.84 -6.28 -3.44
C LEU A 96 -15.16 -5.96 -4.16
N LYS A 97 -15.92 -6.96 -4.63
CA LYS A 97 -17.11 -6.75 -5.47
C LYS A 97 -18.07 -5.74 -4.84
N ASP A 98 -18.37 -5.92 -3.56
CA ASP A 98 -19.32 -5.11 -2.80
C ASP A 98 -18.65 -3.98 -1.99
N ASP A 99 -17.32 -3.93 -1.92
CA ASP A 99 -16.59 -2.86 -1.21
C ASP A 99 -16.10 -1.77 -2.19
N THR A 100 -17.03 -0.87 -2.54
CA THR A 100 -16.76 0.28 -3.43
C THR A 100 -15.69 1.21 -2.87
N THR A 101 -15.55 1.29 -1.54
CA THR A 101 -14.58 2.18 -0.89
C THR A 101 -13.16 1.67 -1.13
N THR A 102 -12.93 0.39 -0.86
CA THR A 102 -11.61 -0.22 -1.03
C THR A 102 -11.22 -0.26 -2.51
N LYS A 103 -12.17 -0.51 -3.42
CA LYS A 103 -11.95 -0.35 -4.88
C LYS A 103 -11.46 1.04 -5.26
N ARG A 104 -12.12 2.09 -4.75
CA ARG A 104 -11.72 3.48 -5.01
C ARG A 104 -10.31 3.75 -4.49
N TRP A 105 -9.97 3.27 -3.29
CA TRP A 105 -8.63 3.44 -2.71
C TRP A 105 -7.56 2.72 -3.53
N LEU A 106 -7.84 1.50 -4.00
CA LEU A 106 -6.91 0.75 -4.84
C LEU A 106 -6.68 1.46 -6.18
N ALA A 107 -7.75 1.95 -6.83
CA ALA A 107 -7.63 2.73 -8.05
C ALA A 107 -6.82 4.02 -7.84
N GLN A 108 -7.05 4.73 -6.74
CA GLN A 108 -6.27 5.93 -6.39
C GLN A 108 -4.81 5.60 -6.10
N LEU A 109 -4.52 4.49 -5.42
CA LEU A 109 -3.15 4.03 -5.18
C LEU A 109 -2.43 3.80 -6.51
N VAL A 110 -3.03 3.05 -7.43
CA VAL A 110 -2.44 2.78 -8.75
C VAL A 110 -2.21 4.08 -9.52
N LYS A 111 -3.18 5.00 -9.48
CA LYS A 111 -3.06 6.33 -10.09
C LYS A 111 -1.89 7.13 -9.48
N ASN A 112 -1.78 7.20 -8.15
CA ASN A 112 -0.69 7.89 -7.46
C ASN A 112 0.68 7.33 -7.87
N LEU A 113 0.78 6.01 -8.06
CA LEU A 113 2.01 5.37 -8.53
C LEU A 113 2.32 5.71 -10.00
N GLN A 114 1.33 6.03 -10.83
CA GLN A 114 1.54 6.49 -12.20
C GLN A 114 1.88 8.00 -12.27
N GLU A 115 1.31 8.83 -11.40
CA GLU A 115 1.41 10.31 -11.39
C GLU A 115 2.78 10.91 -10.99
N GLY A 116 3.88 10.16 -11.09
CA GLY A 116 5.22 10.68 -10.76
C GLY A 116 6.30 10.30 -11.76
N GLN A 117 5.96 10.22 -13.06
CA GLN A 117 6.94 10.20 -14.16
C GLN A 117 7.50 11.60 -14.48
N VAL A 118 7.44 12.56 -13.55
CA VAL A 118 7.95 13.91 -13.79
C VAL A 118 9.42 14.00 -13.41
N THR A 119 10.23 13.72 -14.43
CA THR A 119 11.53 14.31 -14.80
C THR A 119 12.81 13.92 -14.05
N ASP A 120 13.71 13.35 -14.85
CA ASP A 120 15.17 13.31 -14.77
C ASP A 120 15.81 14.60 -14.19
N PRO A 121 16.99 14.57 -13.55
CA PRO A 121 17.77 15.78 -13.21
C PRO A 121 18.15 16.65 -14.44
N ARG A 122 17.86 16.21 -15.67
CA ARG A 122 17.95 16.96 -16.93
C ARG A 122 16.62 17.57 -17.39
N GLY A 123 15.53 17.40 -16.64
CA GLY A 123 14.31 18.22 -16.76
C GLY A 123 13.45 18.02 -18.02
N ILE A 124 13.48 16.87 -18.69
CA ILE A 124 12.68 16.64 -19.91
C ILE A 124 11.52 15.66 -19.61
N PRO A 125 10.25 16.10 -19.73
CA PRO A 125 9.09 15.20 -19.72
C PRO A 125 9.00 14.45 -21.05
N LEU A 126 8.86 13.12 -21.00
CA LEU A 126 8.52 12.31 -22.18
C LEU A 126 7.03 12.49 -22.52
N PRO A 127 6.68 12.74 -23.80
CA PRO A 127 5.29 12.92 -24.18
C PRO A 127 4.52 11.58 -24.11
N PRO A 128 3.30 11.54 -23.52
CA PRO A 128 2.36 10.46 -23.75
C PRO A 128 1.82 10.55 -25.20
N GLN A 129 1.78 9.43 -25.92
CA GLN A 129 1.15 9.35 -27.26
C GLN A 129 -0.37 9.50 -27.18
#